data_AF-A0A519SC14-F1
#
_entry.id   AF-A0A519SC14-F1
#
_cell.length_a   1.000
_cell.length_b   1.000
_cell.length_c   1.000
_cell.angle_alpha   90.00
_cell.angle_beta   90.00
_cell.angle_gamma   90.00
#
_symmetry.space_group_name_H-M   'P 1'
#
loop_
_entity.id
_entity.type
_entity.pdbx_description
1 polymer ?
#
loop_
_entity_poly.entity_id
_entity_poly.type
_entity_poly.pdbx_seq_one_letter_code
_entity_poly.pdbx_strand_id
1 'polypeptide(L)' 'MRYGPIAPELFIENRRRFRELLPPQSLAIFNANDILPTNADGTLPLKQNT' A
#
# COMPACT_ATOMS: atom_id res chain seq x y z
N MET A 1 5.15 -0.51 -20.12
CA MET A 1 4.08 -1.11 -19.29
C MET A 1 2.74 -0.82 -19.95
N ARG A 2 1.76 -1.72 -19.88
CA ARG A 2 0.45 -1.57 -20.55
C ARG A 2 -0.35 -0.35 -20.04
N TYR A 3 0.02 0.20 -18.89
CA TYR A 3 -0.61 1.35 -18.24
C TYR A 3 0.43 2.41 -17.86
N GLY A 4 0.00 3.68 -17.91
CA GLY A 4 0.76 4.80 -17.38
C GLY A 4 0.75 4.84 -15.84
N PRO A 5 1.57 5.71 -15.24
CA PRO A 5 1.55 5.93 -13.80
C PRO A 5 0.17 6.45 -13.36
N ILE A 6 -0.25 6.04 -12.17
CA ILE A 6 -1.47 6.54 -11.53
C ILE A 6 -1.18 7.94 -10.96
N ALA A 7 -2.13 8.85 -11.13
CA ALA A 7 -2.02 10.22 -10.65
C ALA A 7 -1.94 10.25 -9.10
N PRO A 8 -0.99 11.00 -8.50
CA PRO A 8 -0.77 11.01 -7.06
C PRO A 8 -1.98 11.53 -6.26
N GLU A 9 -2.83 12.34 -6.88
CA GLU A 9 -4.04 12.92 -6.31
C GLU A 9 -5.00 11.85 -5.81
N LEU A 10 -5.07 10.70 -6.49
CA LEU A 10 -5.90 9.56 -6.08
C LEU A 10 -5.53 9.09 -4.66
N PHE A 11 -4.24 8.95 -4.39
CA PHE A 11 -3.77 8.45 -3.08
C PHE A 11 -3.91 9.50 -1.97
N ILE A 12 -3.81 10.78 -2.31
CA ILE A 12 -4.07 11.89 -1.37
C ILE A 12 -5.54 11.87 -0.95
N GLU A 13 -6.45 11.76 -1.92
CA GLU A 13 -7.89 11.73 -1.66
C GLU A 13 -8.32 10.48 -0.87
N ASN A 14 -7.73 9.31 -1.16
CA ASN A 14 -8.01 8.09 -0.39
C ASN A 14 -7.61 8.23 1.08
N ARG A 15 -6.45 8.84 1.38
CA ARG A 15 -6.04 9.11 2.77
C ARG A 15 -6.96 10.10 3.46
N ARG A 16 -7.45 11.12 2.73
CA ARG A 16 -8.41 12.09 3.25
C ARG A 16 -9.72 11.40 3.66
N ARG A 17 -10.29 10.57 2.78
CA ARG A 17 -11.51 9.79 3.06
C ARG A 17 -11.31 8.82 4.22
N PHE A 18 -10.18 8.13 4.28
CA PHE A 18 -9.87 7.22 5.38
C PHE A 18 -9.81 7.96 6.73
N ARG A 19 -9.16 9.13 6.76
CA ARG A 19 -9.06 9.96 7.97
C ARG A 19 -10.42 10.39 8.51
N GLU A 20 -11.40 10.66 7.65
CA GLU A 20 -12.76 11.05 8.06
C GLU A 20 -13.49 9.93 8.82
N LEU A 21 -13.07 8.68 8.62
CA LEU A 21 -13.63 7.51 9.28
C LEU A 21 -12.91 7.14 10.58
N LEU A 22 -11.78 7.81 10.89
CA LEU A 22 -11.01 7.53 12.09
C LEU A 22 -11.66 8.13 13.34
N PRO A 23 -11.68 7.42 14.48
CA PRO A 23 -12.03 8.00 15.77
C PRO A 23 -11.13 9.20 16.11
N PRO A 24 -11.62 10.17 16.90
CA PRO A 24 -10.77 11.27 17.36
C PRO A 24 -9.57 10.73 18.15
N GLN A 25 -8.45 11.43 18.06
CA GLN A 25 -7.21 11.11 18.79
C GLN A 25 -6.64 9.70 18.51
N SER A 26 -6.87 9.17 17.30
CA SER A 26 -6.33 7.88 16.87
C SER A 26 -5.17 8.02 15.87
N LEU A 27 -4.39 6.95 15.74
CA LEU A 27 -3.28 6.83 14.80
C LEU A 27 -3.45 5.56 13.97
N ALA A 28 -3.25 5.68 12.66
CA ALA A 28 -3.19 4.56 11.73
C ALA A 28 -1.78 4.39 11.19
N ILE A 29 -1.26 3.16 11.23
CA ILE A 29 0.06 2.79 10.71
C ILE A 29 -0.15 1.72 9.63
N PHE A 30 0.38 1.96 8.43
CA PHE A 30 0.34 1.02 7.33
C PHE A 30 1.75 0.49 7.08
N ASN A 31 1.90 -0.84 7.07
CA ASN A 31 3.16 -1.50 6.75
C ASN A 31 3.11 -2.04 5.33
N ALA A 32 4.17 -1.81 4.57
CA ALA A 32 4.40 -2.54 3.32
C ALA A 32 4.65 -4.02 3.65
N ASN A 33 4.27 -4.91 2.74
CA ASN A 33 4.64 -6.32 2.89
C ASN A 33 6.08 -6.58 2.46
N ASP A 34 6.66 -7.60 3.06
CA ASP A 34 7.94 -8.14 2.67
C ASP A 34 7.86 -8.88 1.33
N ILE A 35 9.03 -9.12 0.76
CA ILE A 35 9.22 -10.03 -0.36
C ILE A 35 9.25 -11.45 0.21
N LEU A 36 8.30 -12.28 -0.24
CA LEU A 36 8.16 -13.64 0.27
C LEU A 36 9.21 -14.59 -0.35
N PRO A 37 9.79 -15.50 0.45
CA PRO A 37 10.75 -16.47 -0.07
C PRO A 37 10.05 -17.56 -0.89
N THR A 38 10.84 -18.23 -1.73
CA THR A 38 10.49 -19.54 -2.31
C THR A 38 11.47 -20.59 -1.78
N ASN A 39 12.32 -21.18 -2.63
CA ASN A 39 13.35 -22.15 -2.24
C ASN A 39 14.75 -21.55 -2.39
N ALA A 40 15.67 -21.92 -1.49
CA ALA A 40 17.04 -21.39 -1.45
C ALA A 40 17.04 -19.85 -1.48
N ASP A 41 17.77 -19.24 -2.42
CA ASP A 41 17.84 -17.78 -2.60
C ASP A 41 16.70 -17.21 -3.46
N GLY A 42 15.72 -18.04 -3.83
CA GLY A 42 14.59 -17.64 -4.67
C GLY A 42 13.53 -16.85 -3.90
N THR A 43 12.89 -15.89 -4.56
CA THR A 43 11.80 -15.08 -3.99
C THR A 43 10.60 -15.00 -4.94
N LEU A 44 9.41 -14.78 -4.36
CA LEU A 44 8.21 -14.45 -5.12
C LEU A 44 8.29 -12.98 -5.61
N PRO A 45 7.67 -12.63 -6.75
CA PRO A 45 7.53 -11.24 -7.14
C PRO A 45 6.81 -10.43 -6.06
N LEU A 46 7.33 -9.24 -5.76
CA LEU A 46 6.69 -8.34 -4.82
C LEU A 46 5.30 -7.97 -5.31
N LYS A 47 4.29 -8.40 -4.57
CA LYS A 47 2.92 -7.91 -4.69
C LYS A 47 2.63 -7.02 -3.49
N GLN A 48 2.48 -5.72 -3.72
CA GLN A 48 2.15 -4.77 -2.66
C GLN A 48 0.76 -5.09 -2.08
N ASN A 49 0.64 -5.02 -0.75
CA ASN A 49 -0.64 -5.07 -0.05
C ASN A 49 -1.59 -4.00 -0.60
N THR A 50 -2.81 -4.41 -0.91
CA THR A 50 -3.83 -3.55 -1.53
C THR A 50 -4.84 -3.07 -0.52
#